data_AF-A0A6B2LNA3-F1
#
_entry.id   AF-A0A6B2LNA3-F1
#
_cell.length_a   1.000
_cell.length_b   1.000
_cell.length_c   1.000
_cell.angle_alpha   90.00
_cell.angle_beta   90.00
_cell.angle_gamma   90.00
#
_symmetry.space_group_name_H-M   'P 1'
#
loop_
_entity.id
_entity.type
_entity.pdbx_description
1 polymer ?
#
loop_
_entity_poly.entity_id
_entity_poly.type
_entity_poly.pdbx_seq_one_letter_code
_entity_poly.pdbx_strand_id
1 'polypeptide(L)'
;MVNPRGNTPTVFRWKSSHGPFDHSSRHANFGGGHDIYVCDNPHANTSSYIGFPCSYEDTLGFGQATFTGAYNGWCVNEIEVFRVN
;
A
#
# COMPACT_ATOMS: atom_id res chain seq x y z
N MET A 1 11.18 -16.66 3.99
CA MET A 1 9.84 -16.14 4.35
C MET A 1 9.08 -15.94 3.04
N VAL A 2 7.98 -16.66 2.84
CA VAL A 2 7.08 -16.48 1.68
C VAL A 2 5.72 -16.06 2.22
N ASN A 3 5.00 -15.20 1.50
CA ASN A 3 3.66 -14.81 1.92
C ASN A 3 2.66 -15.98 1.68
N PRO A 4 1.40 -15.89 2.15
CA PRO A 4 0.39 -16.95 1.93
C PRO A 4 0.09 -17.28 0.46
N ARG A 5 0.51 -16.44 -0.49
CA ARG A 5 0.41 -16.68 -1.93
C ARG A 5 1.65 -17.35 -2.52
N GLY A 6 2.64 -17.70 -1.70
CA GLY A 6 3.89 -18.32 -2.15
C GLY A 6 4.89 -17.34 -2.76
N ASN A 7 4.60 -16.03 -2.74
CA ASN A 7 5.51 -15.03 -3.29
C ASN A 7 6.73 -14.89 -2.37
N THR A 8 7.92 -14.88 -2.97
CA THR A 8 9.15 -14.49 -2.29
C THR A 8 9.14 -12.99 -1.98
N PRO A 9 10.00 -12.50 -1.06
CA PRO A 9 10.13 -11.07 -0.82
C PRO A 9 10.39 -10.34 -2.14
N THR A 10 9.49 -9.41 -2.47
CA THR A 10 9.46 -8.73 -3.76
C THR A 10 9.64 -7.23 -3.55
N VAL A 11 10.52 -6.62 -4.34
CA VAL A 11 10.73 -5.16 -4.34
C VAL A 11 9.97 -4.57 -5.51
N PHE A 12 8.96 -3.75 -5.23
CA PHE A 12 8.25 -2.99 -6.26
C PHE A 12 9.00 -1.70 -6.58
N ARG A 13 9.32 -1.49 -7.86
CA ARG A 13 10.03 -0.30 -8.34
C ARG A 13 9.02 0.79 -8.71
N TRP A 14 9.38 2.04 -8.47
CA TRP A 14 8.55 3.17 -8.88
C TRP A 14 8.45 3.28 -10.41
N LYS A 15 7.32 3.79 -10.89
CA LYS A 15 7.14 4.18 -12.29
C LYS A 15 7.75 5.57 -12.49
N SER A 16 8.39 5.78 -13.64
CA SER A 16 9.11 7.02 -13.97
C SER A 16 8.26 8.30 -13.98
N SER A 17 6.93 8.20 -13.95
CA SER A 17 6.00 9.33 -14.02
C SER A 17 5.26 9.66 -12.73
N HIS A 18 5.34 8.81 -11.68
CA HIS A 18 4.53 8.95 -10.46
C HIS A 18 5.36 8.63 -9.22
N GLY A 19 6.24 9.55 -8.82
CA GLY A 19 7.02 9.41 -7.59
C GLY A 19 6.16 9.54 -6.32
N PRO A 20 6.71 9.19 -5.14
CA PRO A 20 6.04 9.43 -3.87
C PRO A 20 5.70 10.92 -3.71
N PHE A 21 4.45 11.21 -3.39
CA PHE A 21 3.92 12.56 -3.17
C PHE A 21 3.57 12.72 -1.70
N ASP A 22 4.21 13.67 -1.03
CA ASP A 22 3.98 13.99 0.38
C ASP A 22 3.24 15.34 0.46
N HIS A 23 2.05 15.36 1.07
CA HIS A 23 1.25 16.55 1.26
C HIS A 23 0.64 16.54 2.66
N SER A 24 0.62 17.68 3.34
CA SER A 24 0.24 17.77 4.76
C SER A 24 -1.18 17.29 5.08
N SER A 25 -2.10 17.37 4.13
CA SER A 25 -3.47 16.85 4.25
C SER A 25 -3.62 15.39 3.77
N ARG A 26 -2.52 14.73 3.42
CA ARG A 26 -2.48 13.38 2.86
C ARG A 26 -1.61 12.54 3.78
N HIS A 27 -2.25 11.82 4.70
CA HIS A 27 -1.58 10.93 5.66
C HIS A 27 -0.70 9.90 4.94
N ALA A 28 0.27 9.28 5.63
CA ALA A 28 1.33 8.44 5.06
C ALA A 28 0.91 7.64 3.80
N ASN A 29 1.28 8.17 2.63
CA ASN A 29 0.97 7.54 1.34
C ASN A 29 2.22 6.92 0.74
N PHE A 30 2.12 5.64 0.41
CA PHE A 30 3.10 4.98 -0.43
C PHE A 30 2.64 5.12 -1.88
N GLY A 31 3.37 5.92 -2.67
CA GLY A 31 3.06 6.21 -4.07
C GLY A 31 2.25 7.50 -4.28
N GLY A 32 2.54 8.24 -5.37
CA GLY A 32 1.97 9.56 -5.65
C GLY A 32 0.45 9.60 -5.87
N GLY A 33 -0.16 8.48 -6.27
CA GLY A 33 -1.61 8.30 -6.39
C GLY A 33 -2.23 7.37 -5.33
N HIS A 34 -1.45 7.05 -4.28
CA HIS A 34 -1.77 6.13 -3.20
C HIS A 34 -1.88 4.65 -3.61
N ASP A 35 -0.73 3.99 -3.80
CA ASP A 35 -0.71 2.54 -3.97
C ASP A 35 -1.14 1.83 -2.68
N ILE A 36 -0.81 2.40 -1.53
CA ILE A 36 -1.33 2.05 -0.22
C ILE A 36 -1.79 3.33 0.47
N TYR A 37 -3.10 3.42 0.75
CA TYR A 37 -3.73 4.48 1.53
C TYR A 37 -4.28 3.91 2.83
N VAL A 38 -3.91 4.54 3.95
CA VAL A 38 -4.50 4.27 5.27
C VAL A 38 -5.30 5.50 5.68
N CYS A 39 -6.61 5.32 5.85
CA CYS A 39 -7.51 6.41 6.25
C CYS A 39 -7.41 6.75 7.74
N ASP A 40 -8.08 7.82 8.13
CA ASP A 40 -8.28 8.14 9.55
C ASP A 40 -9.14 7.11 10.26
N ASN A 41 -8.82 6.89 11.53
CA ASN A 41 -9.47 5.91 12.38
C ASN A 41 -9.51 4.51 11.73
N PRO A 42 -8.38 3.99 11.22
CA PRO A 42 -8.38 2.86 10.28
C PRO A 42 -8.77 1.52 10.91
N HIS A 43 -8.86 1.44 12.24
CA HIS A 43 -9.35 0.26 12.95
C HIS A 43 -10.88 0.15 12.95
N ALA A 44 -11.60 1.26 12.72
CA ALA A 44 -13.06 1.31 12.68
C ALA A 44 -13.63 1.85 11.37
N ASN A 45 -12.77 2.32 10.45
CA ASN A 45 -13.14 2.84 9.14
C ASN A 45 -12.54 1.96 8.03
N THR A 46 -13.37 1.55 7.07
CA THR A 46 -12.99 0.71 5.93
C THR A 46 -12.64 1.52 4.67
N SER A 47 -12.45 2.84 4.81
CA SER A 47 -12.11 3.76 3.71
C SER A 47 -10.64 3.70 3.27
N SER A 48 -9.79 2.95 3.97
CA SER A 48 -8.45 2.60 3.49
C SER A 48 -8.56 1.83 2.18
N TYR A 49 -7.58 1.98 1.29
CA TYR A 49 -7.59 1.27 0.02
C TYR A 49 -6.20 0.99 -0.56
N ILE A 50 -6.16 0.00 -1.45
CA ILE A 50 -4.99 -0.35 -2.26
C ILE A 50 -5.18 0.18 -3.68
N GLY A 51 -4.55 1.30 -4.01
CA GLY A 51 -4.53 1.86 -5.36
C GLY A 51 -3.44 1.25 -6.26
N PHE A 52 -2.69 0.26 -5.77
CA PHE A 52 -1.65 -0.42 -6.53
C PHE A 52 -2.22 -1.03 -7.83
N PRO A 53 -1.55 -0.88 -8.98
CA PRO A 53 -0.20 -0.35 -9.17
C PRO A 53 -0.21 1.08 -9.76
N CYS A 54 -0.68 2.09 -9.03
CA CYS A 54 -0.69 3.46 -9.53
C CYS A 54 0.75 3.97 -9.78
N SER A 55 1.61 3.88 -8.77
CA SER A 55 2.92 4.52 -8.73
C SER A 55 4.09 3.53 -8.76
N TYR A 56 3.82 2.26 -8.42
CA TYR A 56 4.82 1.20 -8.49
C TYR A 56 4.48 0.19 -9.60
N GLU A 57 5.49 -0.48 -10.14
CA GLU A 57 5.34 -1.52 -11.16
C GLU A 57 4.77 -2.81 -10.55
N ASP A 58 3.76 -3.40 -11.19
CA ASP A 58 3.20 -4.69 -10.78
C ASP A 58 3.96 -5.85 -11.42
N THR A 59 4.93 -6.39 -10.69
CA THR A 59 5.69 -7.57 -11.11
C THR A 59 5.00 -8.89 -10.72
N LEU A 60 3.89 -8.86 -9.99
CA LEU A 60 3.19 -10.06 -9.52
C LEU A 60 1.85 -10.29 -10.24
N GLY A 61 1.31 -9.27 -10.91
CA GLY A 61 0.10 -9.34 -11.73
C GLY A 61 -1.21 -9.35 -10.94
N PHE A 62 -1.18 -9.00 -9.65
CA PHE A 62 -2.37 -9.04 -8.78
C PHE A 62 -3.05 -7.68 -8.61
N GLY A 63 -2.43 -6.59 -9.04
CA GLY A 63 -2.96 -5.23 -8.91
C GLY A 63 -3.44 -4.93 -7.49
N GLN A 64 -4.68 -4.46 -7.37
CA GLN A 64 -5.28 -4.04 -6.10
C GLN A 64 -5.40 -5.20 -5.07
N ALA A 65 -5.30 -6.45 -5.51
CA ALA A 65 -5.32 -7.62 -4.63
C ALA A 65 -3.94 -8.02 -4.09
N THR A 66 -2.86 -7.26 -4.40
CA THR A 66 -1.48 -7.60 -4.05
C THR A 66 -1.24 -7.67 -2.54
N PHE A 67 -1.75 -6.71 -1.76
CA PHE A 67 -1.44 -6.58 -0.33
C PHE A 67 -2.52 -7.16 0.57
N THR A 68 -3.77 -6.73 0.41
CA THR A 68 -4.88 -7.09 1.31
C THR A 68 -5.89 -8.03 0.66
N GLY A 69 -5.69 -8.39 -0.61
CA GLY A 69 -6.60 -9.24 -1.38
C GLY A 69 -7.79 -8.51 -2.01
N ALA A 70 -8.04 -7.24 -1.65
CA ALA A 70 -9.12 -6.43 -2.21
C ALA A 70 -8.79 -4.92 -2.22
N TYR A 71 -9.46 -4.16 -3.08
CA TYR A 71 -9.27 -2.70 -3.17
C TYR A 71 -9.53 -1.99 -1.82
N ASN A 72 -10.67 -2.24 -1.16
CA ASN A 72 -11.07 -1.62 0.12
C ASN A 72 -11.93 -2.60 0.94
N GLY A 73 -12.61 -2.12 1.99
CA GLY A 73 -13.56 -2.94 2.78
C GLY A 73 -12.92 -3.69 3.94
N TRP A 74 -11.69 -3.33 4.31
CA TRP A 74 -10.93 -3.93 5.40
C TRP A 74 -10.58 -2.86 6.44
N CYS A 75 -10.51 -3.27 7.71
CA CYS A 75 -9.98 -2.44 8.79
C CYS A 75 -8.53 -2.83 9.07
N VAL A 76 -7.74 -1.86 9.51
CA VAL A 76 -6.38 -2.10 10.01
C VAL A 76 -6.45 -2.58 11.45
N ASN A 77 -5.86 -3.73 11.73
CA ASN A 77 -5.81 -4.27 13.09
C ASN A 77 -4.71 -3.58 13.94
N GLU A 78 -3.55 -3.31 13.34
CA GLU A 78 -2.38 -2.76 14.01
C GLU A 78 -1.50 -1.97 13.03
N ILE A 79 -0.80 -0.94 13.53
CA ILE A 79 0.22 -0.18 12.78
C ILE A 79 1.48 -0.12 13.64
N GLU A 80 2.59 -0.62 13.11
CA GLU A 80 3.91 -0.56 13.74
C GLU A 80 4.83 0.35 12.92
N VAL A 81 5.58 1.24 13.58
CA VAL A 81 6.55 2.15 12.94
C VAL A 81 7.93 1.89 13.50
N PHE A 82 8.84 1.46 12.63
CA PHE A 82 10.22 1.16 12.98
C PHE A 82 11.15 2.28 12.48
N ARG A 83 12.17 2.62 13.27
CA ARG A 83 13.30 3.44 12.83
C ARG A 83 14.55 2.60 12.75
N VAL A 84 15.40 2.88 11.76
CA VAL A 84 16.76 2.33 11.72
C VAL A 84 17.66 3.31 12.46
N ASN A 85 18.44 2.81 13.42
CA ASN A 85 19.45 3.60 14.13
C ASN A 85 20.73 3.73 13.28
#